data_AF-A0A2M9P4H3-F1
#
_entry.id   AF-A0A2M9P4H3-F1
#
_cell.length_a   1.000
_cell.length_b   1.000
_cell.length_c   1.000
_cell.angle_alpha   90.00
_cell.angle_beta   90.00
_cell.angle_gamma   90.00
#
_symmetry.space_group_name_H-M   'P 1'
#
loop_
_entity.id
_entity.type
_entity.pdbx_description
1 polymer ?
#
loop_
_entity_poly.entity_id
_entity_poly.type
_entity_poly.pdbx_seq_one_letter_code
_entity_poly.pdbx_strand_id
1 'polypeptide(L)' 'DRKAVAAKLREVYVAETAEAAWDALEAFDADWGGQYPSIAQAWRRAWQEVIPVLRLQSRDPAGDLHDERD' A
#
# COMPACT_ATOMS: atom_id res chain seq x y z
N ASP A 1 18.89 4.66 -9.33
CA ASP A 1 18.04 5.07 -8.19
C ASP A 1 16.57 5.26 -8.52
N ARG A 2 16.14 6.26 -9.31
CA ARG A 2 14.69 6.52 -9.55
C ARG A 2 13.87 5.31 -10.00
N LYS A 3 14.46 4.42 -10.82
CA LYS A 3 13.81 3.14 -11.20
C LYS A 3 13.64 2.17 -10.03
N ALA A 4 14.63 2.08 -9.14
CA ALA A 4 14.58 1.20 -7.97
C ALA A 4 13.54 1.70 -6.95
N VAL A 5 13.53 3.02 -6.71
CA VAL A 5 12.51 3.68 -5.88
C VAL A 5 11.11 3.47 -6.44
N ALA A 6 10.92 3.68 -7.75
CA ALA A 6 9.63 3.44 -8.39
C ALA A 6 9.20 1.96 -8.34
N ALA A 7 10.15 1.02 -8.45
CA ALA A 7 9.86 -0.41 -8.32
C ALA A 7 9.40 -0.76 -6.90
N LYS A 8 10.03 -0.21 -5.85
CA LYS A 8 9.58 -0.44 -4.47
C LYS A 8 8.28 0.26 -4.12
N LEU A 9 8.07 1.50 -4.57
CA LEU A 9 6.78 2.17 -4.39
C LEU A 9 5.63 1.46 -5.12
N ARG A 10 5.93 0.72 -6.20
CA ARG A 10 4.93 -0.12 -6.86
C ARG A 10 4.41 -1.22 -5.95
N GLU A 11 5.25 -1.79 -5.07
CA GLU A 11 4.83 -2.83 -4.11
C GLU A 11 3.76 -2.32 -3.14
N VAL A 12 3.89 -1.06 -2.69
CA VAL A 12 2.87 -0.39 -1.88
C VAL A 12 1.55 -0.25 -2.66
N TYR A 13 1.63 0.04 -3.96
CA TYR A 13 0.46 0.24 -4.79
C TYR A 13 -0.24 -1.06 -5.19
N VAL A 14 0.50 -2.17 -5.36
CA VAL A 14 -0.07 -3.48 -5.76
C VAL A 14 -0.47 -4.36 -4.59
N ALA A 15 -0.30 -3.90 -3.36
CA ALA A 15 -0.66 -4.66 -2.17
C ALA A 15 -2.18 -4.94 -2.11
N GLU A 16 -2.52 -6.14 -1.68
CA GLU A 16 -3.90 -6.61 -1.58
C GLU A 16 -4.68 -5.98 -0.43
N THR A 17 -4.01 -5.44 0.59
CA THR A 17 -4.65 -4.79 1.73
C THR A 17 -3.94 -3.51 2.13
N ALA A 18 -4.63 -2.65 2.88
CA ALA A 18 -4.03 -1.44 3.41
C ALA A 18 -2.88 -1.75 4.39
N GLU A 19 -3.01 -2.82 5.16
CA GLU A 19 -1.99 -3.33 6.07
C GLU A 19 -0.74 -3.78 5.29
N ALA A 20 -0.91 -4.60 4.24
CA ALA A 20 0.20 -5.05 3.40
C ALA A 20 0.90 -3.88 2.68
N ALA A 21 0.12 -2.87 2.26
CA ALA A 21 0.67 -1.65 1.68
C ALA A 21 1.49 -0.86 2.72
N TRP A 22 1.04 -0.79 3.96
CA TRP A 22 1.75 -0.08 5.03
C TRP A 22 3.07 -0.77 5.36
N ASP A 23 3.08 -2.10 5.48
CA ASP A 23 4.29 -2.88 5.70
C ASP A 23 5.31 -2.70 4.57
N ALA A 24 4.84 -2.64 3.31
CA ALA A 24 5.69 -2.35 2.17
C ALA A 24 6.26 -0.91 2.21
N LEU A 25 5.51 0.06 2.72
CA LEU A 25 5.97 1.44 2.90
C LEU A 25 7.01 1.53 4.04
N GLU A 26 6.84 0.80 5.13
CA GLU A 26 7.84 0.74 6.21
C GLU A 26 9.12 0.05 5.76
N ALA A 27 9.03 -1.04 5.00
CA ALA A 27 10.19 -1.68 4.38
C ALA A 27 10.92 -0.71 3.43
N PHE A 28 10.18 0.08 2.65
CA PHE A 28 10.75 1.14 1.83
C PHE A 28 11.47 2.21 2.67
N ASP A 29 10.89 2.67 3.77
CA ASP A 29 11.50 3.66 4.66
C ASP A 29 12.75 3.11 5.38
N ALA A 30 12.79 1.82 5.70
CA ALA A 30 13.97 1.18 6.27
C ALA A 30 15.16 1.16 5.29
N ASP A 31 14.89 0.83 4.02
CA ASP A 31 15.92 0.71 2.99
C ASP A 31 16.32 2.07 2.39
N TRP A 32 15.37 2.99 2.25
CA TRP A 32 15.54 4.24 1.48
C TRP A 32 15.26 5.51 2.28
N GLY A 33 14.74 5.43 3.51
CA GLY A 33 14.36 6.58 4.33
C GLY A 33 15.54 7.50 4.66
N GLY A 34 16.77 6.98 4.69
CA GLY A 34 17.98 7.80 4.83
C GLY A 34 18.29 8.65 3.59
N GLN A 35 17.99 8.14 2.40
CA GLN A 35 18.29 8.81 1.12
C GLN A 35 17.10 9.62 0.59
N TYR A 36 15.88 9.22 0.92
CA TYR A 36 14.62 9.81 0.46
C TYR A 36 13.57 9.98 1.57
N PRO A 37 13.90 10.66 2.68
CA PRO A 37 12.98 10.83 3.83
C PRO A 37 11.69 11.58 3.44
N SER A 38 11.76 12.46 2.43
CA SER A 38 10.61 13.21 1.94
C SER A 38 9.59 12.34 1.21
N ILE A 39 10.00 11.23 0.58
CA ILE A 39 9.10 10.32 -0.13
C ILE A 39 8.25 9.53 0.88
N ALA A 40 8.87 8.95 1.90
CA ALA A 40 8.16 8.26 2.98
C ALA A 40 7.20 9.21 3.71
N GLN A 41 7.63 10.45 4.00
CA GLN A 41 6.74 11.45 4.59
C GLN A 41 5.58 11.85 3.69
N ALA A 42 5.81 12.06 2.39
CA ALA A 42 4.75 12.39 1.45
C ALA A 42 3.71 11.26 1.35
N TRP A 43 4.16 10.01 1.32
CA TRP A 43 3.29 8.83 1.34
C TRP A 43 2.48 8.71 2.62
N ARG A 44 3.09 8.88 3.80
CA ARG A 44 2.37 8.89 5.08
C ARG A 44 1.31 10.00 5.15
N ARG A 45 1.61 11.19 4.61
CA ARG A 45 0.64 12.30 4.53
C ARG A 45 -0.51 12.01 3.58
N ALA A 46 -0.22 11.38 2.43
CA ALA A 46 -1.21 11.00 1.43
C ALA A 46 -1.94 9.69 1.77
N TRP A 47 -1.63 9.03 2.88
CA TRP A 47 -2.11 7.69 3.20
C TRP A 47 -3.64 7.57 3.22
N GLN A 48 -4.33 8.60 3.73
CA GLN A 48 -5.79 8.66 3.76
C GLN A 48 -6.44 8.68 2.36
N GLU A 49 -5.72 9.18 1.35
CA GLU A 49 -6.17 9.20 -0.05
C GLU A 49 -5.83 7.88 -0.78
N VAL A 50 -4.82 7.14 -0.30
CA VAL A 50 -4.38 5.87 -0.90
C VAL A 50 -5.25 4.69 -0.43
N ILE A 51 -5.71 4.70 0.83
CA ILE A 51 -6.56 3.64 1.40
C ILE A 51 -7.81 3.35 0.54
N PRO A 52 -8.59 4.36 0.09
CA PRO A 52 -9.76 4.11 -0.76
C PRO A 52 -9.40 3.45 -2.10
N VAL A 53 -8.25 3.79 -2.69
CA VAL A 53 -7.77 3.19 -3.93
C VAL A 53 -7.35 1.73 -3.69
N LEU A 54 -6.68 1.43 -2.57
CA LEU A 54 -6.33 0.07 -2.11
C LEU A 54 -7.57 -0.81 -1.91
N ARG A 55 -8.64 -0.28 -1.31
CA ARG A 55 -9.91 -1.00 -1.22
C ARG A 55 -10.56 -1.27 -2.58
N LEU A 56 -10.40 -0.37 -3.54
CA LEU A 56 -11.00 -0.55 -4.86
C LEU A 56 -10.23 -1.56 -5.73
N GLN A 57 -8.90 -1.62 -5.59
CA GLN A 57 -8.05 -2.58 -6.31
C GLN A 57 -8.07 -3.98 -5.68
N SER A 58 -8.26 -4.07 -4.37
CA SER A 58 -8.68 -5.29 -3.70
C SER A 58 -10.18 -5.47 -3.89
N ARG A 59 -10.59 -5.77 -5.13
CA ARG A 59 -11.95 -6.24 -5.40
C ARG A 59 -12.12 -7.53 -4.62
N ASP A 60 -12.74 -7.41 -3.44
CA ASP A 60 -13.13 -8.48 -2.54
C ASP A 60 -13.46 -9.79 -3.28
N PRO A 61 -12.71 -10.88 -3.06
CA PRO A 61 -13.28 -12.21 -3.11
C PRO A 61 -13.87 -12.63 -1.75
N ALA A 62 -13.89 -11.75 -0.73
CA ALA A 62 -14.44 -12.06 0.60
C ALA A 62 -15.82 -11.42 0.87
N GLY A 63 -16.50 -10.91 -0.17
CA GLY A 63 -17.89 -10.47 -0.11
C GLY A 63 -18.92 -11.51 -0.57
N ASP A 64 -18.48 -12.60 -1.22
CA ASP A 64 -19.36 -13.68 -1.66
C ASP A 64 -19.22 -14.89 -0.71
N LEU A 65 -20.24 -15.13 0.12
CA LEU A 65 -20.65 -16.41 0.75
C LEU A 65 -20.33 -16.71 2.23
N HIS A 66 -21.12 -16.13 3.15
CA HIS A 66 -21.81 -16.78 4.30
C HIS A 66 -22.66 -15.67 4.95
N ASP A 67 -23.98 -15.67 5.04
CA ASP A 67 -24.93 -16.77 5.16
C ASP A 67 -26.33 -16.17 4.85
N GLU A 68 -26.87 -16.45 3.67
CA GLU A 68 -28.30 -16.41 3.41
C GLU A 68 -28.72 -17.87 3.26
N ARG A 69 -29.19 -18.47 4.35
CA ARG A 69 -30.24 -19.51 4.48
C ARG A 69 -29.98 -20.39 5.71
N ASP A 70 -30.63 -20.08 6.83
CA ASP A 70 -31.74 -20.87 7.42
C ASP A 70 -32.41 -20.09 8.57
#